data_AF-Q5XL27-F1
#
_entry.id   AF-Q5XL27-F1
#
_cell.length_a   1.000
_cell.length_b   1.000
_cell.length_c   1.000
_cell.angle_alpha   90.00
_cell.angle_beta   90.00
_cell.angle_gamma   90.00
#
_symmetry.space_group_name_H-M   'P 1'
#
loop_
_entity.id
_entity.type
_entity.pdbx_description
1 polymer ?
#
loop_
_entity_poly.entity_id
_entity_poly.type
_entity_poly.pdbx_seq_one_letter_code
_entity_poly.pdbx_strand_id
1 'polypeptide(L)'
;SLWLLLLGLVLPSASAQALSYREAVLRAVDRINDGSSEANLYRLLELDPPPKDVEDRGARKPASFRVKETVCPRTSQQPLEQCDFKENGLV
;
A
#
# COMPACT_ATOMS: atom_id res chain seq x y z
N SER A 1 1.15 -6.17 48.49
CA SER A 1 1.91 -5.08 47.86
C SER A 1 1.23 -4.57 46.61
N LEU A 2 0.60 -3.39 46.70
CA LEU A 2 0.00 -2.64 45.58
C LEU A 2 1.00 -2.36 44.44
N TRP A 3 2.29 -2.37 44.78
CA TRP A 3 3.43 -2.20 43.88
C TRP A 3 3.55 -3.26 42.77
N LEU A 4 3.07 -4.49 42.99
CA LEU A 4 3.17 -5.56 41.96
C LEU A 4 2.10 -5.43 40.87
N LEU A 5 0.97 -4.75 41.14
CA LEU A 5 -0.08 -4.51 40.16
C LEU A 5 0.27 -3.37 39.19
N LEU A 6 1.18 -2.47 39.59
CA LEU A 6 1.61 -1.33 38.77
C LEU A 6 2.67 -1.69 37.73
N LEU A 7 3.34 -2.85 37.86
CA LEU A 7 4.41 -3.26 36.93
C LEU A 7 3.89 -3.86 35.61
N GLY A 8 2.58 -4.13 35.51
CA GLY A 8 1.97 -4.77 34.34
C GLY A 8 1.47 -3.82 33.25
N LEU A 9 1.61 -2.49 33.41
CA LEU A 9 0.97 -1.51 32.52
C LEU A 9 1.92 -0.75 31.59
N VAL A 10 3.07 -1.35 31.23
CA VAL A 10 3.88 -0.82 30.12
C VAL A 10 3.50 -1.61 28.87
N LEU A 11 2.26 -1.40 28.39
CA LEU A 11 1.93 -1.78 27.03
C LEU A 11 2.79 -0.92 26.11
N PRO A 12 3.61 -1.49 25.21
CA PRO A 12 4.25 -0.70 24.19
C PRO A 12 3.13 -0.05 23.37
N SER A 13 3.06 1.28 23.44
CA SER A 13 2.15 2.08 22.63
C SER A 13 2.25 1.59 21.19
N ALA A 14 1.14 1.12 20.63
CA ALA A 14 1.04 0.70 19.25
C ALA A 14 1.54 1.84 18.38
N SER A 15 2.80 1.73 17.96
CA SER A 15 3.43 2.75 17.14
C SER A 15 2.88 2.53 15.75
N ALA A 16 1.86 3.30 15.38
CA ALA A 16 1.42 3.38 14.00
C ALA A 16 2.57 4.03 13.22
N GLN A 17 3.43 3.20 12.62
CA GLN A 17 4.46 3.67 11.72
C GLN A 17 3.75 4.34 10.55
N ALA A 18 3.98 5.64 10.37
CA ALA A 18 3.47 6.35 9.21
C ALA A 18 4.18 5.79 7.98
N LEU A 19 3.42 5.16 7.08
CA LEU A 19 3.95 4.71 5.79
C LEU A 19 4.46 5.92 5.00
N SER A 20 5.57 5.74 4.30
CA SER A 20 5.96 6.69 3.25
C SER A 20 4.87 6.76 2.18
N TYR A 21 4.84 7.87 1.43
CA TYR A 21 3.88 8.06 0.34
C TYR A 21 3.90 6.89 -0.65
N ARG A 22 5.09 6.40 -1.00
CA ARG A 22 5.25 5.26 -1.91
C ARG A 22 4.69 3.96 -1.32
N GLU A 23 4.97 3.66 -0.05
CA GLU A 23 4.43 2.47 0.62
C GLU A 23 2.91 2.52 0.73
N ALA A 24 2.35 3.71 1.01
CA ALA A 24 0.90 3.90 1.03
C ALA A 24 0.26 3.63 -0.34
N VAL A 25 0.93 4.03 -1.43
CA VAL A 25 0.49 3.73 -2.81
C VAL A 25 0.61 2.24 -3.12
N LEU A 26 1.73 1.59 -2.79
CA LEU A 26 1.88 0.15 -3.01
C LEU A 26 0.79 -0.64 -2.28
N ARG A 27 0.48 -0.25 -1.03
CA ARG A 27 -0.64 -0.85 -0.29
C ARG A 27 -2.01 -0.57 -0.92
N ALA A 28 -2.16 0.55 -1.63
CA ALA A 28 -3.37 0.81 -2.42
C ALA A 28 -3.44 -0.10 -3.66
N VAL A 29 -2.32 -0.35 -4.33
CA VAL A 29 -2.22 -1.30 -5.45
C VAL A 29 -2.56 -2.73 -5.00
N ASP A 30 -2.08 -3.16 -3.83
CA ASP A 30 -2.45 -4.47 -3.27
C ASP A 30 -3.97 -4.59 -3.10
N ARG A 31 -4.60 -3.57 -2.50
CA ARG A 31 -6.06 -3.55 -2.32
C ARG A 31 -6.84 -3.52 -3.63
N ILE A 32 -6.32 -2.88 -4.67
CA ILE A 32 -6.92 -2.92 -6.01
C ILE A 32 -6.94 -4.36 -6.51
N ASN A 33 -5.82 -5.08 -6.41
CA ASN A 33 -5.75 -6.48 -6.83
C ASN A 33 -6.64 -7.41 -5.99
N ASP A 34 -6.67 -7.22 -4.67
CA ASP A 34 -7.49 -8.04 -3.76
C ASP A 34 -9.00 -7.91 -4.06
N GLY A 35 -9.44 -6.70 -4.41
CA GLY A 35 -10.86 -6.40 -4.69
C GLY A 35 -11.27 -6.57 -6.16
N SER A 36 -10.34 -6.89 -7.06
CA SER A 36 -10.58 -6.92 -8.50
C SER A 36 -11.06 -8.29 -9.00
N SER A 37 -11.95 -8.27 -9.99
CA SER A 37 -12.37 -9.45 -10.75
C SER A 37 -11.54 -9.69 -12.02
N GLU A 38 -10.51 -8.88 -12.25
CA GLU A 38 -9.64 -8.98 -13.42
C GLU A 38 -8.84 -10.29 -13.44
N ALA A 39 -8.47 -10.74 -14.65
CA ALA A 39 -7.78 -12.01 -14.83
C ALA A 39 -6.31 -11.97 -14.36
N ASN A 40 -5.66 -10.82 -14.51
CA ASN A 40 -4.24 -10.63 -14.22
C ASN A 40 -4.04 -9.60 -13.10
N LEU A 41 -2.89 -9.70 -12.44
CA LEU A 41 -2.46 -8.70 -11.47
C LEU A 41 -2.09 -7.40 -12.17
N TYR A 42 -2.29 -6.29 -11.47
CA TYR A 42 -1.87 -4.95 -11.84
C TYR A 42 -0.72 -4.50 -10.94
N ARG A 43 0.29 -3.89 -11.54
CA ARG A 43 1.46 -3.36 -10.82
C ARG A 43 1.55 -1.85 -11.03
N LEU A 44 2.10 -1.14 -10.04
CA LEU A 44 2.43 0.28 -10.16
C LEU A 44 3.31 0.54 -11.39
N LEU A 45 2.78 1.31 -12.34
CA LEU A 45 3.49 1.75 -13.54
C LEU A 45 4.18 3.10 -13.29
N GLU A 46 3.43 4.05 -12.75
CA GLU A 46 3.86 5.44 -12.57
C GLU A 46 3.27 5.99 -11.28
N LEU A 47 4.08 6.76 -10.54
CA LEU A 47 3.68 7.42 -9.31
C LEU A 47 3.90 8.92 -9.45
N ASP A 48 2.81 9.69 -9.41
CA ASP A 48 2.90 11.15 -9.46
C ASP A 48 3.52 11.67 -8.15
N PRO A 49 4.23 12.81 -8.19
CA PRO A 49 4.78 13.43 -6.99
C PRO A 49 3.69 13.65 -5.93
N PRO A 50 4.02 13.50 -4.63
CA PRO A 50 3.06 13.79 -3.58
C PRO A 50 2.62 15.26 -3.66
N PRO A 51 1.36 15.57 -3.31
CA PRO A 51 0.89 16.95 -3.28
C PRO A 51 1.78 17.80 -2.36
N LYS A 52 2.18 18.98 -2.85
CA LYS A 52 3.10 19.89 -2.16
C LYS A 52 2.49 20.51 -0.91
N ASP A 53 1.17 20.55 -0.85
CA ASP A 53 0.43 21.34 0.12
C ASP A 53 -0.37 20.40 1.02
N VAL A 54 0.19 20.07 2.18
CA VAL A 54 -0.61 19.46 3.25
C VAL A 54 -0.18 20.08 4.57
N GLU A 55 -0.61 21.32 4.81
CA GLU A 55 -0.55 21.94 6.14
C GLU A 55 -1.27 21.09 7.20
N ASP A 56 -2.23 20.26 6.79
CA ASP A 56 -2.97 19.36 7.69
C ASP A 56 -2.35 17.95 7.76
N ARG A 57 -1.60 17.68 8.82
CA ARG A 57 -1.04 16.34 9.11
C ARG A 57 -2.10 15.25 9.32
N GLY A 58 -3.36 15.61 9.60
CA GLY A 58 -4.46 14.69 9.86
C GLY A 58 -5.38 14.40 8.67
N ALA A 59 -5.31 15.18 7.59
CA ALA A 59 -6.16 14.99 6.43
C ALA A 59 -5.78 13.76 5.59
N ARG A 60 -6.77 13.10 4.99
CA ARG A 60 -6.53 12.09 3.95
C ARG A 60 -5.86 12.77 2.76
N LYS A 61 -4.66 12.32 2.41
CA LYS A 61 -3.93 12.86 1.27
C LYS A 61 -4.40 12.18 -0.02
N PRO A 62 -4.78 12.93 -1.06
CA PRO A 62 -5.02 12.33 -2.36
C PRO A 62 -3.71 11.73 -2.90
N ALA A 63 -3.81 10.58 -3.54
CA ALA A 63 -2.72 9.95 -4.27
C ALA A 63 -3.13 9.80 -5.73
N SER A 64 -2.24 10.17 -6.63
CA SER A 64 -2.40 9.97 -8.07
C SER A 64 -1.28 9.06 -8.56
N PHE A 65 -1.67 7.99 -9.23
CA PHE A 65 -0.76 6.96 -9.73
C PHE A 65 -1.45 6.16 -10.84
N ARG A 66 -0.65 5.50 -11.66
CA ARG A 66 -1.12 4.60 -12.71
C ARG A 66 -0.65 3.19 -12.45
N VAL A 67 -1.50 2.23 -12.71
CA VAL A 67 -1.17 0.79 -12.65
C VAL A 67 -1.24 0.20 -14.05
N LYS A 68 -0.49 -0.85 -14.34
CA LYS A 68 -0.57 -1.56 -15.62
C LYS A 68 -0.75 -3.04 -15.42
N GLU A 69 -1.57 -3.66 -16.27
CA GLU A 69 -1.79 -5.10 -16.32
C GLU A 69 -0.46 -5.85 -16.52
N THR A 70 -0.26 -6.90 -15.73
CA THR A 70 0.92 -7.76 -15.79
C THR A 70 0.61 -9.07 -16.51
N VAL A 71 1.64 -9.88 -16.76
CA VAL A 71 1.49 -11.25 -17.27
C VAL A 71 1.12 -12.26 -16.18
N CYS A 72 1.21 -11.87 -14.91
CA CYS A 72 0.89 -12.76 -13.80
C CYS A 72 -0.63 -12.89 -13.64
N PRO A 73 -1.17 -14.12 -13.52
CA PRO A 73 -2.56 -14.31 -13.19
C PRO A 73 -2.86 -13.80 -11.77
N ARG A 74 -4.10 -13.41 -11.51
CA ARG A 74 -4.55 -12.93 -10.18
C ARG A 74 -4.24 -13.90 -9.03
N THR A 75 -4.19 -15.20 -9.31
CA THR A 75 -3.87 -16.24 -8.31
C THR A 75 -2.37 -16.43 -8.07
N SER A 76 -1.51 -15.63 -8.71
CA SER A 76 -0.06 -15.70 -8.50
C SER A 76 0.29 -15.39 -7.04
N GLN A 77 1.20 -16.18 -6.48
CA GLN A 77 1.78 -15.94 -5.16
C GLN A 77 3.14 -15.23 -5.24
N GLN A 78 3.58 -14.90 -6.45
CA GLN A 78 4.85 -14.19 -6.67
C GLN A 78 4.71 -12.73 -6.26
N PRO A 79 5.79 -12.08 -5.80
CA PRO A 79 5.80 -10.64 -5.57
C PRO A 79 5.45 -9.87 -6.85
N LEU A 80 4.64 -8.81 -6.73
CA LEU A 80 4.20 -7.99 -7.86
C LEU A 80 5.39 -7.42 -8.66
N GLU A 81 6.53 -7.16 -8.02
CA GLU A 81 7.74 -6.64 -8.66
C GLU A 81 8.40 -7.63 -9.64
N GLN A 82 8.09 -8.93 -9.52
CA GLN A 82 8.57 -9.99 -10.42
C GLN A 82 7.61 -10.26 -11.57
N CYS A 83 6.42 -9.65 -11.55
CA CYS A 83 5.46 -9.73 -12.62
C CYS A 83 5.79 -8.69 -13.69
N ASP A 84 6.22 -9.18 -14.86
CA ASP A 84 6.45 -8.34 -16.02
C ASP A 84 5.14 -7.70 -16.49
N PHE A 85 5.23 -6.48 -17.01
CA PHE A 85 4.10 -5.84 -17.64
C PHE A 85 3.72 -6.59 -18.91
N LYS A 86 2.42 -6.77 -19.11
CA LYS A 86 1.90 -7.25 -20.39
C LYS A 86 2.13 -6.15 -21.43
N GLU A 87 2.69 -6.50 -22.58
CA GLU A 87 3.13 -5.55 -23.61
C GLU A 87 2.01 -4.55 -23.96
N ASN A 88 0.82 -5.07 -24.29
CA ASN A 88 -0.40 -4.32 -24.56
C ASN A 88 -1.40 -4.35 -23.39
N GLY A 89 -0.88 -4.40 -22.16
CA GLY A 89 -1.69 -4.40 -20.95
C GLY A 89 -2.44 -3.09 -20.73
N LEU A 90 -3.62 -3.20 -20.12
CA LEU A 90 -4.44 -2.05 -19.73
C LEU A 90 -3.71 -1.17 -18.71
N VAL A 91 -3.95 0.15 -18.77
CA VAL A 91 -3.43 1.16 -17.85
C VAL A 91 -4.56 1.99 -17.28
#